data_AF-A0A3E4YLD7-F1
#
_entry.id   AF-A0A3E4YLD7-F1
#
_cell.length_a   1.000
_cell.length_b   1.000
_cell.length_c   1.000
_cell.angle_alpha   90.00
_cell.angle_beta   90.00
_cell.angle_gamma   90.00
#
_symmetry.space_group_name_H-M   'P 1'
#
loop_
_entity.id
_entity.type
_entity.pdbx_description
1 polymer ?
#
loop_
_entity_poly.entity_id
_entity_poly.type
_entity_poly.pdbx_seq_one_letter_code
_entity_poly.pdbx_strand_id
1 'polypeptide(L)'
;MANNTNLHLAKKIKNDEFYTKNDNFDAINIDRIGDIPKDYNGIMGVPLTFFNVYNPEQFEIITLGSSPKLFTATKRYENLLRHNIDGTKTKEHICCNQCLTIAYNTIPDSKIYFTASNSDKYLVTPYKRLLIRRR
;
A
#
# COMPACT_ATOMS: atom_id res chain seq x y z
N MET A 1 26.92 -12.36 6.74
CA MET A 1 25.50 -12.32 7.15
C MET A 1 25.10 -10.86 7.25
N ALA A 2 24.26 -10.37 6.33
CA ALA A 2 23.86 -8.96 6.35
C ALA A 2 22.93 -8.72 7.55
N ASN A 3 23.38 -7.90 8.49
CA ASN A 3 22.59 -7.47 9.64
C ASN A 3 21.43 -6.61 9.14
N ASN A 4 20.26 -7.23 8.97
CA ASN A 4 19.03 -6.54 8.59
C ASN A 4 18.48 -5.79 9.80
N THR A 5 19.06 -4.63 10.05
CA THR A 5 18.76 -3.70 11.15
C THR A 5 17.28 -3.32 11.23
N ASN A 6 16.54 -3.38 10.12
CA ASN A 6 15.10 -3.13 10.08
C ASN A 6 14.27 -4.16 10.89
N LEU A 7 14.73 -5.41 10.98
CA LEU A 7 14.01 -6.47 11.69
C LEU A 7 14.09 -6.34 13.23
N HIS A 8 15.17 -5.73 13.74
CA HIS A 8 15.37 -5.52 15.17
C HIS A 8 14.72 -4.22 15.68
N LEU A 9 14.56 -3.21 14.82
CA LEU A 9 13.84 -1.99 15.17
C LEU A 9 12.33 -2.24 15.31
N ALA A 10 11.76 -3.08 14.44
CA ALA A 10 10.34 -3.46 14.44
C ALA A 10 9.87 -4.18 15.71
N LYS A 11 10.76 -4.87 16.44
CA LYS A 11 10.40 -5.57 17.69
C LYS A 11 10.19 -4.64 18.89
N LYS A 12 10.71 -3.40 18.86
CA LYS A 12 10.81 -2.54 20.04
C LYS A 12 9.73 -1.46 20.14
N ILE A 13 9.01 -1.16 19.05
CA ILE A 13 8.00 -0.10 19.00
C ILE A 13 6.77 -0.62 18.24
N LYS A 14 5.84 -1.25 18.97
CA LYS A 14 4.51 -1.60 18.45
C LYS A 14 3.63 -0.35 18.49
N ASN A 15 3.59 0.41 17.42
CA ASN A 15 2.60 1.46 17.20
C ASN A 15 2.27 1.55 15.70
N ASP A 16 1.06 2.02 15.39
CA ASP A 16 0.53 2.22 14.02
C ASP A 16 1.43 3.09 13.11
N GLU A 17 2.36 3.84 13.69
CA GLU A 17 3.31 4.71 12.97
C GLU A 17 4.35 3.95 12.14
N PHE A 18 4.60 2.65 12.40
CA PHE A 18 5.58 1.87 11.62
C PHE A 18 5.05 1.49 10.25
N TYR A 19 3.74 1.28 10.12
CA TYR A 19 3.16 0.78 8.90
C TYR A 19 2.75 1.92 7.99
N THR A 20 3.17 1.84 6.74
CA THR A 20 2.76 2.81 5.73
C THR A 20 1.25 2.70 5.49
N LYS A 21 0.52 3.78 5.77
CA LYS A 21 -0.92 3.85 5.51
C LYS A 21 -1.20 4.15 4.04
N ASN A 22 -2.31 3.61 3.53
CA ASN A 22 -2.83 4.03 2.24
C ASN A 22 -3.50 5.40 2.36
N ASP A 23 -3.20 6.29 1.42
CA ASP A 23 -3.72 7.67 1.43
C ASP A 23 -5.16 7.74 0.89
N ASN A 24 -5.56 6.74 0.11
CA ASN A 24 -6.87 6.67 -0.54
C ASN A 24 -7.78 5.54 -0.04
N PHE A 25 -7.42 4.91 1.08
CA PHE A 25 -8.22 3.90 1.75
C PHE A 25 -7.70 3.68 3.17
N ASP A 26 -8.58 3.43 4.14
CA ASP A 26 -8.16 3.17 5.53
C ASP A 26 -7.64 1.74 5.70
N ALA A 27 -6.39 1.55 5.27
CA ALA A 27 -5.65 0.31 5.43
C ALA A 27 -4.16 0.58 5.62
N ILE A 28 -3.49 -0.31 6.35
CA ILE A 28 -2.03 -0.33 6.41
C ILE A 28 -1.45 -1.26 5.31
N ASN A 29 -0.37 -0.84 4.67
CA ASN A 29 0.37 -1.65 3.70
C ASN A 29 1.37 -2.55 4.43
N ILE A 30 1.23 -3.86 4.23
CA ILE A 30 2.13 -4.88 4.75
C ILE A 30 2.93 -5.49 3.60
N ASP A 31 4.24 -5.30 3.59
CA ASP A 31 5.10 -5.80 2.52
C ASP A 31 5.44 -7.28 2.63
N ARG A 32 5.51 -7.82 3.85
CA ARG A 32 5.86 -9.22 4.10
C ARG A 32 4.85 -9.85 5.05
N ILE A 33 4.45 -11.08 4.76
CA ILE A 33 3.50 -11.84 5.59
C ILE A 33 3.96 -11.93 7.05
N GLY A 34 5.27 -12.09 7.29
CA GLY A 34 5.84 -12.14 8.64
C GLY A 34 5.74 -10.83 9.42
N ASP A 35 5.44 -9.72 8.76
CA ASP A 35 5.30 -8.39 9.38
C ASP A 35 3.83 -8.08 9.74
N ILE A 36 2.89 -9.01 9.50
CA ILE A 36 1.48 -8.84 9.86
C ILE A 36 1.37 -8.69 11.39
N PRO A 37 0.87 -7.54 11.90
CA PRO A 37 0.72 -7.32 13.33
C PRO A 37 -0.31 -8.27 13.96
N LYS A 38 -0.04 -8.67 15.21
CA LYS A 38 -0.93 -9.56 15.98
C LYS A 38 -2.09 -8.80 16.63
N ASP A 39 -1.89 -7.52 16.90
CA ASP A 39 -2.71 -6.62 17.71
C ASP A 39 -3.31 -5.46 16.89
N TYR A 40 -3.40 -5.62 15.58
CA TYR A 40 -4.07 -4.67 14.69
C TYR A 40 -5.38 -5.26 14.17
N ASN A 41 -6.48 -4.56 14.43
CA ASN A 41 -7.84 -4.99 14.05
C ASN A 41 -8.38 -4.26 12.81
N GLY A 42 -7.61 -3.30 12.27
CA GLY A 42 -7.96 -2.59 11.04
C GLY A 42 -7.72 -3.43 9.78
N ILE A 43 -7.93 -2.80 8.63
CA ILE A 43 -7.72 -3.43 7.33
C ILE A 43 -6.23 -3.40 6.97
N MET A 44 -5.73 -4.52 6.48
CA MET A 44 -4.34 -4.69 6.07
C MET A 44 -4.27 -5.06 4.60
N GLY A 45 -3.49 -4.32 3.82
CA GLY A 45 -3.11 -4.69 2.46
C GLY A 45 -1.89 -5.59 2.47
N VAL A 46 -2.09 -6.89 2.27
CA VAL A 46 -1.02 -7.91 2.26
C VAL A 46 -0.66 -8.34 0.84
N PRO A 47 0.52 -8.94 0.60
CA PRO A 47 0.88 -9.47 -0.70
C PRO A 47 -0.09 -10.58 -1.13
N LEU A 48 -0.33 -10.73 -2.44
CA LEU A 48 -1.23 -11.77 -2.98
C LEU A 48 -0.81 -13.19 -2.56
N THR A 49 0.49 -13.42 -2.32
CA THR A 49 1.02 -14.71 -1.81
C THR A 49 0.49 -15.10 -0.44
N PHE A 50 -0.20 -14.21 0.28
CA PHE A 50 -0.86 -14.52 1.56
C PHE A 50 -1.85 -15.69 1.44
N PHE A 51 -2.44 -15.93 0.26
CA PHE A 51 -3.29 -17.10 0.02
C PHE A 51 -2.65 -18.44 0.38
N ASN A 52 -1.31 -18.56 0.28
CA ASN A 52 -0.60 -19.79 0.60
C ASN A 52 -0.62 -20.14 2.11
N VAL A 53 -0.92 -19.17 2.97
CA VAL A 53 -0.94 -19.31 4.43
C VAL A 53 -2.26 -18.83 5.04
N TYR A 54 -3.28 -18.61 4.20
CA TYR A 54 -4.56 -18.08 4.65
C TYR A 54 -5.27 -19.06 5.59
N ASN A 55 -5.70 -18.55 6.74
CA ASN A 55 -6.57 -19.26 7.66
C ASN A 55 -7.89 -18.47 7.83
N PRO A 56 -9.04 -18.99 7.38
CA PRO A 56 -10.34 -18.30 7.49
C PRO A 56 -10.84 -18.13 8.92
N GLU A 57 -10.33 -18.91 9.88
CA GLU A 57 -10.64 -18.72 11.31
C GLU A 57 -9.93 -17.50 11.89
N GLN A 58 -8.79 -17.10 11.32
CA GLN A 58 -7.97 -15.98 11.81
C GLN A 58 -8.23 -14.68 11.05
N PHE A 59 -8.57 -14.77 9.76
CA PHE A 59 -8.68 -13.62 8.89
C PHE A 59 -9.92 -13.69 8.00
N GLU A 60 -10.49 -12.52 7.74
CA GLU A 60 -11.45 -12.26 6.70
C GLU A 60 -10.74 -11.65 5.49
N ILE A 61 -11.02 -12.17 4.29
CA ILE A 61 -10.62 -11.54 3.03
C ILE A 61 -11.72 -10.56 2.62
N ILE A 62 -11.37 -9.29 2.49
CA ILE A 62 -12.30 -8.22 2.15
C ILE A 62 -12.41 -8.08 0.64
N THR A 63 -11.29 -7.77 -0.03
CA THR A 63 -11.27 -7.51 -1.47
C THR A 63 -9.85 -7.44 -2.04
N LEU A 64 -9.72 -7.29 -3.36
CA LEU A 64 -8.48 -6.96 -4.05
C LEU A 64 -8.35 -5.45 -4.24
N GLY A 65 -7.35 -4.82 -3.61
CA GLY A 65 -7.10 -3.37 -3.64
C GLY A 65 -6.52 -2.82 -4.95
N SER A 66 -6.79 -3.46 -6.08
CA SER A 66 -6.23 -3.08 -7.39
C SER A 66 -7.19 -3.37 -8.55
N SER A 67 -8.50 -3.38 -8.29
CA SER A 67 -9.52 -3.65 -9.30
C SER A 67 -10.66 -2.64 -9.15
N PRO A 68 -10.99 -1.85 -10.19
CA PRO A 68 -12.08 -0.87 -10.11
C PRO A 68 -13.46 -1.52 -9.91
N LYS A 69 -13.59 -2.84 -10.09
CA LYS A 69 -14.83 -3.58 -9.81
C LYS A 69 -14.93 -4.05 -8.36
N LEU A 70 -13.80 -4.19 -7.67
CA LEU A 70 -13.73 -4.80 -6.35
C LEU A 70 -13.27 -3.80 -5.27
N PHE A 71 -12.70 -2.67 -5.69
CA PHE A 71 -12.13 -1.65 -4.82
C PHE A 71 -12.58 -0.27 -5.26
N THR A 72 -13.02 0.51 -4.27
CA THR A 72 -13.39 1.92 -4.43
C THR A 72 -12.49 2.74 -3.53
N ALA A 73 -11.67 3.60 -4.13
CA ALA A 73 -10.85 4.54 -3.38
C ALA A 73 -11.73 5.57 -2.66
N THR A 74 -11.37 5.91 -1.41
CA THR A 74 -12.05 6.95 -0.61
C THR A 74 -11.57 8.36 -0.95
N LYS A 75 -10.43 8.47 -1.64
CA LYS A 75 -9.85 9.73 -2.13
C LYS A 75 -9.59 9.64 -3.63
N ARG A 76 -9.88 10.73 -4.35
CA ARG A 76 -9.63 10.85 -5.79
C ARG A 76 -8.55 11.87 -6.10
N TYR A 77 -7.69 11.52 -7.04
CA TYR A 77 -6.61 12.36 -7.56
C TYR A 77 -6.94 12.85 -8.97
N GLU A 78 -6.70 14.14 -9.22
CA GLU A 78 -7.02 14.82 -10.48
C GLU A 78 -5.77 15.08 -11.32
N ASN A 79 -5.94 15.09 -12.65
CA ASN A 79 -4.87 15.39 -13.61
C ASN A 79 -3.57 14.61 -13.35
N LEU A 80 -3.70 13.30 -13.13
CA LEU A 80 -2.58 12.43 -12.79
C LEU A 80 -1.50 12.45 -13.88
N LEU A 81 -0.27 12.64 -13.43
CA LEU A 81 0.94 12.59 -14.26
C LEU A 81 1.86 11.49 -13.72
N ARG A 82 2.15 10.50 -14.55
CA ARG A 82 3.09 9.42 -14.25
C ARG A 82 4.52 9.87 -14.53
N HIS A 83 5.42 9.61 -13.59
CA HIS A 83 6.87 9.78 -13.73
C HIS A 83 7.50 8.39 -13.77
N ASN A 84 8.14 8.06 -14.90
CA ASN A 84 8.81 6.77 -15.08
C ASN A 84 10.23 6.81 -14.51
N ILE A 85 10.81 5.62 -14.30
CA ILE A 85 12.17 5.47 -13.76
C ILE A 85 13.22 6.10 -14.69
N ASP A 86 12.99 6.07 -16.00
CA ASP A 86 13.85 6.67 -17.02
C ASP A 86 13.72 8.20 -17.13
N GLY A 87 12.90 8.83 -16.27
CA GLY A 87 12.65 10.28 -16.27
C GLY A 87 11.57 10.74 -17.26
N THR A 88 11.04 9.85 -18.10
CA THR A 88 9.93 10.19 -19.00
C THR A 88 8.62 10.36 -18.22
N LYS A 89 7.68 11.11 -18.81
CA LYS A 89 6.37 11.39 -18.18
C LYS A 89 5.22 10.97 -19.10
N THR A 90 4.15 10.47 -18.50
CA THR A 90 2.95 10.05 -19.23
C THR A 90 1.69 10.63 -18.57
N LYS A 91 0.82 11.26 -19.36
CA LYS A 91 -0.46 11.81 -18.90
C LYS A 91 -1.55 10.73 -18.86
N GLU A 92 -2.69 11.06 -18.24
CA GLU A 92 -3.95 10.28 -18.27
C GLU A 92 -3.92 8.91 -17.57
N HIS A 93 -2.90 8.64 -16.76
CA HIS A 93 -2.82 7.36 -16.05
C HIS A 93 -3.64 7.39 -14.75
N ILE A 94 -4.73 6.61 -14.68
CA ILE A 94 -5.72 6.67 -13.59
C ILE A 94 -5.51 5.66 -12.45
N CYS A 95 -4.38 4.94 -12.41
CA CYS A 95 -4.19 3.82 -11.47
C CYS A 95 -4.33 4.20 -9.99
N CYS A 96 -3.93 5.41 -9.58
CA CYS A 96 -4.07 5.87 -8.21
C CYS A 96 -5.54 5.97 -7.75
N ASN A 97 -6.49 6.05 -8.70
CA ASN A 97 -7.93 6.08 -8.42
C ASN A 97 -8.60 4.70 -8.52
N GLN A 98 -7.88 3.67 -8.98
CA GLN A 98 -8.39 2.31 -9.18
C GLN A 98 -7.67 1.26 -8.33
N CYS A 99 -6.58 1.67 -7.68
CA CYS A 99 -5.77 0.87 -6.79
C CYS A 99 -5.55 1.61 -5.48
N LEU A 100 -5.15 0.87 -4.44
CA LEU A 100 -4.55 1.47 -3.26
C LEU A 100 -3.39 2.38 -3.67
N THR A 101 -3.25 3.48 -2.95
CA THR A 101 -2.21 4.49 -3.19
C THR A 101 -1.54 4.82 -1.87
N ILE A 102 -0.23 4.98 -1.90
CA ILE A 102 0.59 5.48 -0.80
C ILE A 102 1.08 6.87 -1.20
N ALA A 103 0.98 7.83 -0.29
CA ALA A 103 1.47 9.19 -0.48
C ALA A 103 2.79 9.41 0.26
N TYR A 104 3.78 9.95 -0.44
CA TYR A 104 5.09 10.30 0.09
C TYR A 104 5.29 11.82 0.06
N ASN A 105 6.02 12.35 1.05
CA ASN A 105 6.42 13.76 1.10
C ASN A 105 7.64 14.06 0.23
N THR A 106 8.40 13.04 -0.16
CA THR A 106 9.60 13.15 -1.00
C THR A 106 9.47 12.22 -2.19
N ILE A 107 10.22 12.50 -3.26
CA ILE A 107 10.27 11.64 -4.44
C ILE A 107 10.75 10.25 -4.01
N PRO A 108 9.99 9.18 -4.30
CA PRO A 108 10.41 7.83 -3.95
C PRO A 108 11.55 7.37 -4.84
N ASP A 109 12.62 6.87 -4.23
CA ASP A 109 13.79 6.37 -4.95
C ASP A 109 13.46 5.13 -5.80
N SER A 110 13.97 5.11 -7.03
CA SER A 110 13.95 3.97 -7.95
C SER A 110 12.56 3.36 -8.18
N LYS A 111 11.51 4.19 -8.19
CA LYS A 111 10.11 3.78 -8.39
C LYS A 111 9.39 4.68 -9.39
N ILE A 112 8.43 4.10 -10.10
CA ILE A 112 7.40 4.88 -10.78
C ILE A 112 6.56 5.58 -9.71
N TYR A 113 6.29 6.86 -9.90
CA TYR A 113 5.40 7.62 -9.03
C TYR A 113 4.49 8.53 -9.85
N PHE A 114 3.49 9.09 -9.18
CA PHE A 114 2.50 9.97 -9.79
C PHE A 114 2.41 11.28 -9.01
N THR A 115 2.06 12.35 -9.72
CA THR A 115 1.66 13.63 -9.14
C THR A 115 0.25 13.94 -9.60
N ALA A 116 -0.51 14.68 -8.78
CA ALA A 116 -1.88 15.08 -9.06
C ALA A 116 -2.05 16.58 -8.84
N SER A 117 -2.93 17.25 -9.57
CA SER A 117 -3.13 18.70 -9.43
C SER A 117 -3.72 19.09 -8.07
N ASN A 118 -4.42 18.16 -7.42
CA ASN A 118 -5.06 18.35 -6.11
C ASN A 118 -4.26 17.71 -4.95
N SER A 119 -2.96 17.43 -5.13
CA SER A 119 -2.10 16.83 -4.11
C SER A 119 -0.68 17.37 -4.20
N ASP A 120 -0.10 17.73 -3.06
CA ASP A 120 1.32 18.09 -2.91
C ASP A 120 2.22 16.85 -2.76
N LYS A 121 1.65 15.64 -2.75
CA LYS A 121 2.35 14.38 -2.48
C LYS A 121 2.82 13.66 -3.75
N TYR A 122 3.85 12.83 -3.57
CA TYR A 122 4.28 11.85 -4.55
C TYR A 122 3.56 10.53 -4.31
N LEU A 123 2.77 10.09 -5.27
CA LEU A 123 1.85 8.98 -5.14
C LEU A 123 2.48 7.72 -5.72
N VAL A 124 2.37 6.59 -5.02
CA VAL A 124 2.82 5.28 -5.50
C VAL A 124 1.70 4.28 -5.34
N THR A 125 1.37 3.57 -6.40
CA THR A 125 0.52 2.39 -6.33
C THR A 125 1.39 1.19 -5.97
N PRO A 126 1.22 0.56 -4.78
CA PRO A 126 1.92 -0.68 -4.48
C PRO A 126 1.49 -1.79 -5.44
N TYR A 127 2.33 -2.83 -5.55
CA TYR A 127 1.92 -4.04 -6.25
C TYR A 127 0.65 -4.64 -5.62
N LYS A 128 -0.10 -5.43 -6.40
CA LYS A 128 -1.43 -5.96 -6.05
C LYS A 128 -1.50 -6.43 -4.59
N ARG A 129 -2.38 -5.79 -3.81
CA ARG A 129 -2.63 -6.12 -2.39
C ARG A 129 -3.99 -6.78 -2.21
N LEU A 130 -4.02 -7.85 -1.44
CA LEU A 130 -5.23 -8.41 -0.88
C LEU A 130 -5.55 -7.65 0.40
N LEU A 131 -6.77 -7.12 0.54
CA LEU A 131 -7.24 -6.50 1.76
C LEU A 131 -7.79 -7.58 2.68
N ILE A 132 -7.22 -7.68 3.88
CA ILE A 132 -7.65 -8.63 4.91
C ILE A 132 -7.91 -7.90 6.23
N ARG A 133 -8.68 -8.53 7.10
CA ARG A 133 -8.91 -8.08 8.48
C ARG A 133 -8.88 -9.28 9.42
N ARG A 134 -8.37 -9.08 10.64
CA ARG A 134 -8.38 -10.12 11.67
C ARG A 134 -9.80 -10.35 12.20
N ARG A 135 -10.18 -11.60 12.46
CA ARG A 135 -11.43 -11.96 13.16
C ARG A 135 -11.28 -11.88 14.67
#